data_AF-A0A444ZH94-F1
#
_entry.id   AF-A0A444ZH94-F1
#
_cell.length_a   1.000
_cell.length_b   1.000
_cell.length_c   1.000
_cell.angle_alpha   90.00
_cell.angle_beta   90.00
_cell.angle_gamma   90.00
#
_symmetry.space_group_name_H-M   'P 1'
#
loop_
_entity.id
_entity.type
_entity.pdbx_description
1 polymer ?
#
loop_
_entity_poly.entity_id
_entity_poly.type
_entity_poly.pdbx_seq_one_letter_code
_entity_poly.pdbx_strand_id
1 'polypeptide(L)'
;MGASNNTCSIKGLIVALCFHQMFEGMGLGSCILQAQYKLLKRMVLVLLFSITTPFGIALGIGLSKIYKENSPSALITVGMLNASSAGLLIYMALVDLLSTDFMSPRLQNNIKLQFKSYVAVFLGAAGMSIMTK
;
A
#
# COMPACT_ATOMS: atom_id res chain seq x y z
N MET A 1 -2.98 11.41 15.45
CA MET A 1 -1.79 10.51 15.46
C MET A 1 -0.60 11.38 15.12
N GLY A 2 0.35 11.57 16.04
CA GLY A 2 1.64 12.25 15.81
C GLY A 2 1.59 13.74 15.39
N ALA A 3 0.97 14.05 14.25
CA ALA A 3 0.93 15.34 13.58
C ALA A 3 -0.40 16.12 13.74
N SER A 4 -1.53 15.43 14.01
CA SER A 4 -2.84 16.09 14.18
C SER A 4 -3.58 15.61 15.42
N ASN A 5 -4.27 16.56 16.06
CA ASN A 5 -5.09 16.40 17.27
C ASN A 5 -6.58 16.25 16.92
N ASN A 6 -6.95 16.45 15.64
CA ASN A 6 -8.33 16.42 15.20
C ASN A 6 -8.81 14.97 15.06
N THR A 7 -9.78 14.59 15.87
CA THR A 7 -10.35 13.24 15.90
C THR A 7 -11.05 12.85 14.59
N CYS A 8 -11.61 13.81 13.85
CA CYS A 8 -12.23 13.56 12.54
C CYS A 8 -11.19 13.11 11.51
N SER A 9 -10.10 13.87 11.39
CA SER A 9 -8.98 13.54 10.48
C SER A 9 -8.30 12.23 10.85
N ILE A 10 -8.13 11.96 12.15
CA ILE A 10 -7.53 10.70 12.61
C ILE A 10 -8.43 9.50 12.26
N LYS A 11 -9.74 9.61 12.49
CA LYS A 11 -10.69 8.53 12.16
C LYS A 11 -10.68 8.23 10.67
N GLY A 12 -10.74 9.26 9.82
CA GLY A 12 -10.64 9.10 8.37
C GLY A 12 -9.33 8.41 7.96
N LEU A 13 -8.20 8.87 8.51
CA LEU A 13 -6.88 8.29 8.23
C LEU A 13 -6.79 6.81 8.62
N ILE A 14 -7.30 6.44 9.80
CA ILE A 14 -7.30 5.04 10.25
C ILE A 14 -8.14 4.17 9.31
N VAL A 15 -9.34 4.62 8.93
CA VAL A 15 -10.20 3.90 7.98
C VAL A 15 -9.46 3.71 6.65
N ALA A 16 -8.86 4.77 6.12
CA ALA A 16 -8.10 4.71 4.88
C ALA A 16 -6.93 3.71 4.95
N LEU A 17 -6.11 3.80 6.01
CA LEU A 17 -4.98 2.89 6.23
C LEU A 17 -5.42 1.44 6.40
N CYS A 18 -6.51 1.16 7.14
CA CYS A 18 -7.01 -0.20 7.33
C CYS A 18 -7.46 -0.83 6.01
N PHE A 19 -8.23 -0.11 5.19
CA PHE A 19 -8.67 -0.62 3.90
C PHE A 19 -7.50 -0.82 2.93
N HIS A 20 -6.56 0.14 2.86
CA HIS A 20 -5.37 0.01 2.01
C HIS A 20 -4.52 -1.20 2.42
N GLN A 21 -4.19 -1.31 3.71
CA GLN A 21 -3.37 -2.39 4.24
C GLN A 21 -4.06 -3.76 4.11
N MET A 22 -5.39 -3.82 4.15
CA MET A 22 -6.16 -5.05 3.92
C MET A 22 -5.97 -5.56 2.49
N PHE A 23 -6.09 -4.68 1.48
CA PHE A 23 -5.91 -5.06 0.08
C PHE A 23 -4.45 -5.41 -0.24
N GLU A 24 -3.49 -4.64 0.28
CA GLU A 24 -2.06 -4.97 0.15
C GLU A 24 -1.73 -6.32 0.81
N GLY A 25 -2.28 -6.58 2.01
CA GLY A 25 -2.08 -7.84 2.72
C GLY A 25 -2.69 -9.05 2.02
N MET A 26 -3.88 -8.89 1.42
CA MET A 26 -4.51 -9.95 0.62
C MET A 26 -3.71 -10.26 -0.65
N GLY A 27 -3.23 -9.23 -1.36
CA GLY A 27 -2.36 -9.38 -2.53
C GLY A 27 -1.06 -10.10 -2.19
N LEU A 28 -0.30 -9.59 -1.22
CA LEU A 28 0.95 -10.19 -0.77
C LEU A 28 0.75 -11.63 -0.25
N GLY A 29 -0.32 -11.89 0.51
CA GLY A 29 -0.66 -13.21 0.99
C GLY A 29 -0.85 -14.21 -0.15
N SER A 30 -1.53 -13.81 -1.23
CA SER A 30 -1.72 -14.63 -2.42
C SER A 30 -0.39 -14.92 -3.14
N CYS A 31 0.50 -13.95 -3.26
CA CYS A 31 1.83 -14.11 -3.86
C CYS A 31 2.70 -15.05 -3.02
N ILE A 32 2.71 -14.90 -1.70
CA ILE A 32 3.47 -15.76 -0.76
C ILE A 32 2.97 -17.22 -0.82
N LEU A 33 1.66 -17.43 -0.99
CA LEU A 33 1.07 -18.75 -1.18
C LEU A 33 1.52 -19.37 -2.51
N GLN A 34 1.52 -18.60 -3.60
CA GLN A 34 1.93 -19.05 -4.93
C GLN A 34 3.43 -19.34 -5.03
N ALA A 35 4.27 -18.59 -4.31
CA ALA A 35 5.73 -18.72 -4.36
C ALA A 35 6.28 -20.01 -3.70
N GLN A 36 5.43 -20.86 -3.13
CA GLN A 36 5.78 -22.20 -2.58
C GLN A 36 6.97 -22.18 -1.59
N TYR A 37 7.11 -21.08 -0.83
CA TYR A 37 8.20 -20.96 0.15
C TYR A 37 8.04 -21.91 1.34
N LYS A 38 9.18 -22.34 1.91
CA LYS A 38 9.23 -23.04 3.20
C LYS A 38 8.51 -22.21 4.29
N LEU A 39 7.87 -22.89 5.24
CA LEU A 39 7.07 -22.27 6.31
C LEU A 39 7.80 -21.11 7.01
N LEU A 40 9.07 -21.29 7.35
CA LEU A 40 9.88 -20.24 7.99
C LEU A 40 9.92 -18.94 7.17
N LYS A 41 10.17 -19.03 5.86
CA LYS A 41 10.21 -17.86 4.98
C LYS A 41 8.84 -17.20 4.87
N ARG A 42 7.77 -17.98 4.77
CA ARG A 42 6.38 -17.48 4.79
C ARG A 42 6.09 -16.70 6.07
N MET A 43 6.44 -17.27 7.23
CA MET A 43 6.23 -16.61 8.52
C MET A 43 7.03 -15.31 8.64
N VAL A 44 8.29 -15.30 8.20
CA VAL A 44 9.13 -14.09 8.19
C VAL A 44 8.51 -12.99 7.33
N LEU A 45 8.05 -13.30 6.11
CA LEU A 45 7.44 -12.30 5.22
C LEU A 45 6.14 -11.72 5.81
N VAL A 46 5.28 -12.57 6.40
CA VAL A 46 4.03 -12.13 7.05
C VAL A 46 4.32 -11.27 8.28
N LEU A 47 5.32 -11.65 9.09
CA LEU A 47 5.72 -10.88 10.27
C LEU A 47 6.30 -9.53 9.89
N LEU A 48 7.18 -9.48 8.87
CA LEU A 48 7.73 -8.23 8.36
C LEU A 48 6.62 -7.29 7.86
N PHE A 49 5.66 -7.79 7.08
CA PHE A 49 4.52 -7.00 6.64
C PHE A 49 3.71 -6.46 7.82
N SER A 50 3.43 -7.30 8.82
CA SER A 50 2.59 -6.94 9.97
C SER A 50 3.25 -5.91 10.90
N ILE A 51 4.59 -5.95 11.04
CA ILE A 51 5.33 -5.06 11.97
C ILE A 51 5.68 -3.71 11.30
N THR A 52 5.83 -3.66 9.98
CA THR A 52 6.29 -2.45 9.28
C THR A 52 5.38 -1.24 9.52
N THR A 53 4.06 -1.41 9.43
CA THR A 53 3.08 -0.32 9.64
C THR A 53 3.07 0.21 11.08
N PRO A 54 2.92 -0.61 12.15
CA PRO A 54 2.97 -0.10 13.51
C PRO A 54 4.34 0.49 13.88
N PHE A 55 5.43 -0.07 13.34
CA PHE A 55 6.77 0.51 13.49
C PHE A 55 6.85 1.91 12.86
N GLY A 56 6.34 2.09 11.64
CA GLY A 56 6.28 3.39 10.96
C GLY A 56 5.44 4.41 11.73
N ILE A 57 4.29 4.02 12.28
CA ILE A 57 3.44 4.88 13.10
C ILE A 57 4.19 5.31 14.38
N ALA A 58 4.84 4.37 15.08
CA ALA A 58 5.60 4.66 16.28
C ALA A 58 6.77 5.62 15.99
N LEU A 59 7.50 5.39 14.90
CA LEU A 59 8.57 6.27 14.44
C LEU A 59 8.05 7.68 14.12
N GLY A 60 6.91 7.78 13.43
CA GLY A 60 6.25 9.05 13.11
C GLY A 60 5.83 9.83 14.36
N ILE A 61 5.32 9.16 15.40
CA ILE A 61 5.01 9.77 16.70
C ILE A 61 6.29 10.23 17.42
N GLY A 62 7.38 9.48 17.32
CA GLY A 62 8.67 9.88 17.89
C GLY A 62 9.24 11.13 17.24
N LEU A 63 9.21 11.19 15.90
CA LEU A 63 9.71 12.31 15.10
C LEU A 63 8.82 13.55 15.18
N SER A 64 7.53 13.41 15.48
CA SER A 64 6.61 14.56 15.53
C SER A 64 6.99 15.60 16.59
N LYS A 65 7.77 15.22 17.61
CA LYS A 65 8.27 16.14 18.66
C LYS A 65 9.27 17.17 18.13
N ILE A 66 10.02 16.84 17.08
CA ILE A 66 11.05 17.70 16.47
C ILE A 66 10.62 18.24 15.10
N TYR A 67 9.48 17.78 14.60
CA TYR A 67 8.93 18.15 13.29
C TYR A 67 8.32 19.55 13.33
N LYS A 68 8.70 20.41 12.38
CA LYS A 68 8.09 21.72 12.15
C LYS A 68 7.41 21.71 10.79
N GLU A 69 6.07 21.61 10.77
CA GLU A 69 5.29 21.32 9.56
C GLU A 69 5.57 22.27 8.39
N ASN A 70 5.82 23.55 8.67
CA ASN A 70 6.03 24.59 7.65
C ASN A 70 7.51 24.94 7.41
N SER A 71 8.45 24.14 7.92
CA SER A 71 9.87 24.35 7.64
C SER A 71 10.23 23.85 6.24
N PRO A 72 11.05 24.59 5.46
CA PRO A 72 11.51 24.15 4.13
C PRO A 72 12.13 22.75 4.15
N SER A 73 12.96 22.45 5.16
CA SER A 73 13.59 21.13 5.29
C SER A 73 12.58 20.01 5.52
N ALA A 74 11.53 20.26 6.31
CA ALA A 74 10.47 19.29 6.60
C ALA A 74 9.66 18.99 5.33
N LEU A 75 9.31 20.01 4.56
CA LEU A 75 8.59 19.88 3.29
C LEU A 75 9.42 19.13 2.24
N ILE A 76 10.73 19.42 2.14
CA ILE A 76 11.63 18.71 1.22
C ILE A 76 11.75 17.23 1.61
N THR A 77 11.95 16.92 2.89
CA THR A 77 12.06 15.53 3.35
C THR A 77 10.76 14.75 3.12
N VAL A 78 9.60 15.31 3.50
CA VAL A 78 8.31 14.67 3.27
C VAL A 78 8.03 14.52 1.77
N GLY A 79 8.37 15.53 0.96
CA GLY A 79 8.26 15.48 -0.49
C GLY A 79 9.08 14.35 -1.11
N MET A 80 10.35 14.21 -0.71
CA MET A 80 11.21 13.10 -1.16
C MET A 80 10.67 11.75 -0.73
N LEU A 81 10.30 11.59 0.55
CA LEU A 81 9.76 10.32 1.06
C LEU A 81 8.46 9.93 0.35
N ASN A 82 7.56 10.90 0.11
CA ASN A 82 6.32 10.67 -0.64
C ASN A 82 6.60 10.32 -2.10
N ALA A 83 7.53 11.00 -2.77
CA ALA A 83 7.89 10.68 -4.16
C ALA A 83 8.52 9.28 -4.28
N SER A 84 9.45 8.94 -3.39
CA SER A 84 10.05 7.60 -3.35
C SER A 84 9.00 6.52 -3.06
N SER A 85 8.10 6.76 -2.10
CA SER A 85 7.03 5.82 -1.77
C SER A 85 6.04 5.65 -2.93
N ALA A 86 5.60 6.73 -3.57
CA ALA A 86 4.73 6.69 -4.73
C ALA A 86 5.36 5.93 -5.89
N GLY A 87 6.66 6.17 -6.17
CA GLY A 87 7.40 5.44 -7.20
C GLY A 87 7.47 3.93 -6.94
N LEU A 88 7.76 3.53 -5.69
CA LEU A 88 7.77 2.13 -5.30
C LEU A 88 6.38 1.47 -5.46
N LEU A 89 5.32 2.15 -5.01
CA LEU A 89 3.95 1.66 -5.11
C LEU A 89 3.51 1.50 -6.57
N ILE A 90 3.86 2.45 -7.44
CA ILE A 90 3.58 2.36 -8.88
C ILE A 90 4.33 1.18 -9.50
N TYR A 91 5.61 0.99 -9.16
CA TYR A 91 6.39 -0.15 -9.64
C TYR A 91 5.78 -1.48 -9.19
N MET A 92 5.47 -1.63 -7.90
CA MET A 92 4.84 -2.84 -7.37
C MET A 92 3.49 -3.12 -8.03
N ALA A 93 2.65 -2.09 -8.20
CA ALA A 93 1.35 -2.23 -8.83
C ALA A 93 1.46 -2.65 -10.30
N LEU A 94 2.27 -1.97 -11.10
CA LEU A 94 2.36 -2.19 -12.54
C LEU A 94 3.22 -3.40 -12.89
N VAL A 95 4.42 -3.47 -12.32
CA VAL A 95 5.45 -4.45 -12.69
C VAL A 95 5.29 -5.74 -11.90
N ASP A 96 5.16 -5.68 -10.57
CA ASP A 96 5.14 -6.92 -9.78
C ASP A 96 3.76 -7.60 -9.80
N LEU A 97 2.68 -6.83 -9.70
CA LEU A 97 1.31 -7.35 -9.63
C LEU A 97 0.64 -7.44 -11.01
N LEU A 98 0.33 -6.30 -11.64
CA LEU A 98 -0.46 -6.29 -12.89
C LEU A 98 0.25 -7.04 -14.00
N SER A 99 1.56 -6.88 -14.18
CA SER A 99 2.26 -7.58 -15.26
C SER A 99 2.16 -9.10 -15.10
N THR A 100 2.26 -9.61 -13.87
CA THR A 100 2.22 -11.05 -13.58
C THR A 100 0.83 -11.62 -13.86
N ASP A 101 -0.22 -10.92 -13.46
CA ASP A 101 -1.61 -11.37 -13.68
C ASP A 101 -2.06 -11.17 -15.13
N PHE A 102 -1.70 -10.05 -15.78
CA PHE A 102 -2.15 -9.72 -17.13
C PHE A 102 -1.35 -10.38 -18.26
N MET A 103 -0.09 -10.76 -18.01
CA MET A 103 0.71 -11.53 -18.96
C MET A 103 0.49 -13.04 -18.85
N SER A 104 -0.33 -13.49 -17.91
CA SER A 104 -0.69 -14.90 -17.79
C SER A 104 -1.43 -15.40 -19.05
N PRO A 105 -1.05 -16.56 -19.64
CA PRO A 105 -1.76 -17.15 -20.78
C PRO A 105 -3.25 -17.38 -20.52
N ARG A 106 -3.62 -17.62 -19.25
CA ARG A 106 -5.01 -17.80 -18.82
C ARG A 106 -5.85 -16.55 -19.04
N LEU A 107 -5.28 -15.37 -18.81
CA LEU A 107 -5.98 -14.10 -19.03
C LEU A 107 -5.97 -13.72 -20.50
N GLN A 108 -4.83 -13.86 -21.18
CA GLN A 108 -4.67 -13.48 -22.59
C GLN A 108 -5.54 -14.30 -23.54
N ASN A 109 -5.76 -15.59 -23.25
CA ASN A 109 -6.61 -16.45 -24.08
C ASN A 109 -8.12 -16.24 -23.84
N ASN A 110 -8.54 -15.38 -22.90
CA ASN A 110 -9.94 -15.21 -22.55
C ASN A 110 -10.35 -13.73 -22.43
N ILE A 111 -10.84 -13.17 -23.54
CA ILE A 111 -11.27 -11.77 -23.67
C ILE A 111 -12.30 -11.37 -22.59
N LYS A 112 -13.22 -12.27 -22.22
CA LYS A 112 -14.22 -11.99 -21.18
C LYS A 112 -13.57 -11.81 -19.81
N LEU A 113 -12.54 -12.61 -19.51
CA LEU A 113 -11.79 -12.50 -18.26
C LEU A 113 -10.92 -11.24 -18.26
N GLN A 114 -10.25 -10.94 -19.38
CA GLN A 114 -9.45 -9.73 -19.55
C GLN A 114 -10.27 -8.45 -19.33
N PHE A 115 -11.47 -8.36 -19.92
CA PHE A 115 -12.36 -7.22 -19.70
C PHE A 115 -12.79 -7.09 -18.24
N LYS A 116 -13.18 -8.19 -17.58
CA LYS A 116 -13.53 -8.20 -16.16
C LYS A 116 -12.38 -7.74 -15.27
N SER A 117 -11.14 -8.16 -15.57
CA SER A 117 -9.96 -7.75 -14.83
C SER A 117 -9.66 -6.27 -14.97
N TYR A 118 -9.76 -5.69 -16.18
CA TYR A 118 -9.61 -4.25 -16.37
C TYR A 118 -10.66 -3.45 -15.59
N VAL A 119 -11.94 -3.87 -15.67
CA VAL A 119 -13.01 -3.22 -14.90
C VAL A 119 -12.72 -3.29 -13.41
N ALA A 120 -12.29 -4.44 -12.89
CA ALA A 120 -11.94 -4.59 -11.47
C ALA A 120 -10.78 -3.67 -11.03
N VAL A 121 -9.73 -3.55 -11.85
CA VAL A 121 -8.60 -2.64 -11.58
C VAL A 121 -9.07 -1.19 -11.52
N PHE A 122 -9.85 -0.73 -12.50
CA PHE A 122 -10.35 0.66 -12.50
C PHE A 122 -11.31 0.93 -11.35
N LEU A 123 -12.16 -0.03 -10.99
CA LEU A 123 -13.11 0.10 -9.88
C LEU A 123 -12.39 0.15 -8.53
N GLY A 124 -11.33 -0.65 -8.36
CA GLY A 124 -10.43 -0.56 -7.20
C GLY A 124 -9.71 0.78 -7.11
N ALA A 125 -9.11 1.25 -8.21
CA ALA A 125 -8.44 2.55 -8.27
C ALA A 125 -9.40 3.71 -7.97
N ALA A 126 -10.61 3.67 -8.53
CA ALA A 126 -11.65 4.66 -8.26
C ALA A 126 -12.10 4.64 -6.78
N GLY A 127 -12.30 3.45 -6.20
CA GLY A 127 -12.62 3.30 -4.79
C GLY A 127 -11.58 3.92 -3.87
N MET A 128 -10.30 3.65 -4.14
CA MET A 128 -9.19 4.23 -3.38
C MET A 128 -9.11 5.75 -3.56
N SER A 129 -9.38 6.28 -4.77
CA SER A 129 -9.40 7.73 -5.02
C SER A 129 -10.51 8.46 -4.27
N ILE A 130 -11.65 7.81 -3.99
CA ILE A 130 -12.77 8.42 -3.26
C ILE A 130 -12.48 8.48 -1.76
N MET A 131 -11.80 7.47 -1.20
CA MET A 131 -11.46 7.42 0.22
C MET A 131 -10.46 8.50 0.66
N THR A 132 -9.71 9.09 -0.27
CA THR A 132 -8.70 10.13 0.02
C THR A 132 -9.31 11.53 0.22
N LYS A 133 -10.64 11.68 0.13
CA LYS A 133 -11.38 12.93 0.38
C LYS A 133 -12.19 12.85 1.66
#